data_AF-A0A1H2DXN5-F1
#
_entry.id   AF-A0A1H2DXN5-F1
#
_cell.length_a   1.000
_cell.length_b   1.000
_cell.length_c   1.000
_cell.angle_alpha   90.00
_cell.angle_beta   90.00
_cell.angle_gamma   90.00
#
_symmetry.space_group_name_H-M   'P 1'
#
loop_
_entity.id
_entity.type
_entity.pdbx_description
1 polymer ?
#
loop_
_entity_poly.entity_id
_entity_poly.type
_entity_poly.pdbx_seq_one_letter_code
_entity_poly.pdbx_strand_id
1 'polypeptide(L)'
;MVRSVLLDQSVLLIDWNHILRFLSDWFDVRMPSLNCRMGDMQLKNTSLTYGWIAIGFHWLVAVTVIGLAVLGLWMTDLTYYSPYYRSAPFWHKSIGVSLVLVLLLRLIWRWCNPRPAHIAAHKGWEKRLAGLVHGLLYLLLVVIVISGYLISTANGQGIDVFGWFTLPALVSGLPEQADRAGFVHYWLAITVLVLAGIHALGALKHHFIDRDNTLRRMLGLRLHSSEEH
;
A
#
# COMPACT_ATOMS: atom_id res chain seq x y z
N MET A 1 -33.11 -16.25 -34.93
CA MET A 1 -33.67 -16.52 -33.59
C MET A 1 -32.80 -15.90 -32.48
N VAL A 2 -32.43 -14.60 -32.57
CA VAL A 2 -31.74 -13.84 -31.50
C VAL A 2 -32.07 -12.35 -31.67
N ARG A 3 -33.36 -12.00 -31.72
CA ARG A 3 -33.79 -10.59 -31.83
C ARG A 3 -35.05 -10.26 -31.02
N SER A 4 -35.33 -11.05 -29.97
CA SER A 4 -36.57 -10.96 -29.20
C SER A 4 -36.38 -10.99 -27.68
N VAL A 5 -35.22 -10.58 -27.16
CA VAL A 5 -34.95 -10.53 -25.69
C VAL A 5 -34.67 -9.09 -25.22
N LEU A 6 -35.11 -8.06 -25.97
CA LEU A 6 -34.81 -6.65 -25.66
C LEU A 6 -36.04 -5.77 -25.45
N LEU A 7 -37.16 -6.31 -24.96
CA LEU A 7 -38.30 -5.48 -24.55
C LEU A 7 -39.01 -6.06 -23.32
N ASP A 8 -38.31 -6.04 -22.19
CA ASP A 8 -38.97 -5.97 -20.88
C ASP A 8 -38.37 -4.79 -20.12
N GLN A 9 -39.01 -3.61 -20.22
CA GLN A 9 -38.67 -2.42 -19.45
C GLN A 9 -39.51 -2.28 -18.18
N SER A 10 -40.15 -3.34 -17.70
CA SER A 10 -41.00 -3.28 -16.50
C SER A 10 -40.30 -3.67 -15.19
N VAL A 11 -39.00 -4.00 -15.23
CA VAL A 11 -38.21 -4.45 -14.04
C VAL A 11 -37.24 -3.38 -13.49
N LEU A 12 -37.31 -2.13 -13.98
CA LEU A 12 -36.40 -1.04 -13.54
C LEU A 12 -37.11 0.17 -12.94
N LEU A 13 -38.09 -0.06 -12.05
CA LEU A 13 -38.49 0.97 -11.09
C LEU A 13 -37.70 0.76 -9.79
N ILE A 14 -36.42 1.15 -9.85
CA ILE A 14 -35.61 1.39 -8.66
C ILE A 14 -36.29 2.52 -7.87
N ASP A 15 -36.67 2.24 -6.63
CA ASP A 15 -37.22 3.25 -5.73
C ASP A 15 -36.12 4.26 -5.35
N TRP A 16 -36.02 5.32 -6.14
CA TRP A 16 -35.07 6.41 -5.95
C TRP A 16 -35.26 7.11 -4.61
N ASN A 17 -36.45 7.06 -3.98
CA ASN A 17 -36.66 7.66 -2.67
C ASN A 17 -35.97 6.86 -1.55
N HIS A 18 -35.83 5.54 -1.70
CA HIS A 18 -35.09 4.71 -0.76
C HIS A 18 -33.58 4.93 -0.87
N ILE A 19 -33.06 5.13 -2.09
CA ILE A 19 -31.65 5.48 -2.33
C ILE A 19 -31.34 6.88 -1.81
N LEU A 20 -32.22 7.86 -2.02
CA LEU A 20 -32.02 9.23 -1.53
C LEU A 20 -32.07 9.30 0.01
N ARG A 21 -32.90 8.49 0.68
CA ARG A 21 -32.88 8.35 2.15
C ARG A 21 -31.61 7.64 2.65
N PHE A 22 -31.16 6.59 1.96
CA PHE A 22 -29.89 5.95 2.29
C PHE A 22 -28.69 6.90 2.12
N LEU A 23 -28.71 7.79 1.12
CA LEU A 23 -27.68 8.80 0.91
C LEU A 23 -27.78 9.97 1.90
N SER A 24 -28.98 10.38 2.33
CA SER A 24 -29.11 11.38 3.40
C SER A 24 -28.56 10.87 4.73
N ASP A 25 -28.82 9.59 5.05
CA ASP A 25 -28.26 8.94 6.25
C ASP A 25 -26.74 8.70 6.13
N TRP A 26 -26.21 8.58 4.91
CA TRP A 26 -24.77 8.48 4.63
C TRP A 26 -24.03 9.80 4.89
N PHE A 27 -24.71 10.95 4.76
CA PHE A 27 -24.15 12.27 5.05
C PHE A 27 -24.42 12.77 6.48
N ASP A 28 -25.40 12.19 7.19
CA ASP A 28 -25.67 12.50 8.60
C ASP A 28 -24.82 11.64 9.56
N VAL A 29 -23.53 11.51 9.24
CA VAL A 29 -22.52 11.12 10.22
C VAL A 29 -22.42 12.28 11.20
N ARG A 30 -23.17 12.19 12.29
CA ARG A 30 -22.96 13.03 13.47
C ARG A 30 -21.54 12.79 13.95
N MET A 31 -20.58 13.57 13.41
CA MET A 31 -19.19 13.49 13.79
C MET A 31 -19.13 13.76 15.30
N PRO A 32 -18.58 12.85 16.12
CA PRO A 32 -18.27 13.19 17.49
C PRO A 32 -17.43 14.45 17.45
N SER A 33 -17.74 15.43 18.30
CA SER A 33 -16.95 16.65 18.41
C SER A 33 -15.47 16.28 18.46
N LEU A 34 -14.75 16.63 17.40
CA LEU A 34 -13.30 16.46 17.32
C LEU A 34 -12.70 17.51 18.26
N ASN A 35 -12.84 17.29 19.57
CA ASN A 35 -11.98 17.89 20.58
C ASN A 35 -10.60 17.23 20.43
N CYS A 36 -9.92 17.60 19.35
CA CYS A 36 -8.51 17.31 19.16
C CYS A 36 -7.74 18.18 20.17
N ARG A 37 -7.60 17.69 21.40
CA ARG A 37 -6.47 18.14 22.23
C ARG A 37 -5.22 17.71 21.47
N MET A 38 -4.54 18.65 20.83
CA MET A 38 -3.17 18.53 20.27
C MET A 38 -2.10 18.22 21.35
N GLY A 39 -2.49 17.66 22.49
CA GLY A 39 -1.68 17.57 23.70
C GLY A 39 -0.79 16.34 23.82
N ASP A 40 -1.04 15.25 23.09
CA ASP A 40 -0.23 14.02 23.23
C ASP A 40 -0.11 13.27 21.91
N MET A 41 0.69 13.79 20.98
CA MET A 41 1.15 13.03 19.82
C MET A 41 2.18 11.99 20.28
N GLN A 42 1.70 10.77 20.52
CA GLN A 42 2.57 9.66 20.88
C GLN A 42 3.43 9.25 19.68
N LEU A 43 4.73 9.60 19.70
CA LEU A 43 5.66 9.34 18.60
C LEU A 43 6.07 7.86 18.50
N LYS A 44 6.24 7.19 19.64
CA LYS A 44 6.67 5.79 19.76
C LYS A 44 5.47 4.86 20.01
N ASN A 45 5.58 3.59 19.64
CA ASN A 45 4.58 2.59 19.95
C ASN A 45 4.51 2.31 21.45
N THR A 46 3.38 1.75 21.87
CA THR A 46 3.19 1.09 23.17
C THR A 46 2.83 -0.37 22.97
N SER A 47 2.60 -1.09 24.05
CA SER A 47 2.02 -2.45 24.00
C SER A 47 0.60 -2.47 23.38
N LEU A 48 -0.10 -1.34 23.33
CA LEU A 48 -1.50 -1.26 22.89
C LEU A 48 -1.68 -0.49 21.56
N THR A 49 -0.86 0.51 21.28
CA THR A 49 -1.05 1.44 20.15
C THR A 49 0.23 1.64 19.33
N TYR A 50 0.06 1.90 18.03
CA TYR A 50 1.16 2.37 17.20
C TYR A 50 1.39 3.87 17.44
N GLY A 51 2.65 4.28 17.45
CA GLY A 51 3.03 5.69 17.46
C GLY A 51 2.99 6.30 16.06
N TRP A 52 2.92 7.63 15.99
CA TRP A 52 2.82 8.38 14.72
C TRP A 52 3.98 8.09 13.75
N ILE A 53 5.18 7.78 14.24
CA ILE A 53 6.32 7.44 13.37
C ILE A 53 6.07 6.11 12.64
N ALA A 54 5.55 5.09 13.33
CA ALA A 54 5.24 3.80 12.72
C ALA A 54 4.08 3.92 11.71
N ILE A 55 3.07 4.71 12.06
CA ILE A 55 1.92 5.02 11.19
C ILE A 55 2.39 5.77 9.93
N GLY A 56 3.19 6.82 10.09
CA GLY A 56 3.74 7.61 9.00
C GLY A 56 4.56 6.76 8.04
N PHE A 57 5.48 5.94 8.54
CA PHE A 57 6.24 5.01 7.70
C PHE A 57 5.35 4.00 6.97
N HIS A 58 4.30 3.48 7.62
CA HIS A 58 3.39 2.54 6.98
C HIS A 58 2.65 3.18 5.79
N TRP A 59 2.04 4.34 5.99
CA TRP A 59 1.29 5.02 4.93
C TRP A 59 2.20 5.57 3.83
N LEU A 60 3.39 6.08 4.19
CA LEU A 60 4.37 6.52 3.20
C LEU A 60 4.76 5.36 2.28
N VAL A 61 5.11 4.19 2.84
CA VAL A 61 5.41 2.99 2.04
C VAL A 61 4.20 2.58 1.20
N ALA A 62 2.99 2.54 1.78
CA ALA A 62 1.80 2.11 1.06
C ALA A 62 1.49 3.00 -0.16
N VAL A 63 1.49 4.32 0.02
CA VAL A 63 1.25 5.29 -1.06
C VAL A 63 2.36 5.23 -2.10
N THR A 64 3.63 5.16 -1.69
CA THR A 64 4.75 5.07 -2.62
C THR A 64 4.70 3.79 -3.45
N VAL A 65 4.41 2.63 -2.84
CA VAL A 65 4.29 1.35 -3.55
C VAL A 65 3.16 1.38 -4.57
N ILE A 66 1.98 1.88 -4.20
CA ILE A 66 0.85 2.01 -5.13
C ILE A 66 1.20 2.98 -6.27
N GLY A 67 1.77 4.14 -5.94
CA GLY A 67 2.17 5.14 -6.93
C GLY A 67 3.22 4.62 -7.91
N LEU A 68 4.25 3.92 -7.41
CA LEU A 68 5.26 3.29 -8.25
C LEU A 68 4.68 2.17 -9.12
N ALA A 69 3.77 1.36 -8.60
CA ALA A 69 3.11 0.31 -9.39
C ALA A 69 2.28 0.90 -10.52
N VAL A 70 1.46 1.93 -10.25
CA VAL A 70 0.68 2.63 -11.28
C VAL A 70 1.60 3.29 -12.31
N LEU A 71 2.64 3.99 -11.86
CA LEU A 71 3.62 4.62 -12.76
C LEU A 71 4.34 3.57 -13.61
N GLY A 72 4.75 2.45 -13.01
CA GLY A 72 5.45 1.36 -13.68
C GLY A 72 4.60 0.66 -14.73
N LEU A 73 3.31 0.42 -14.44
CA LEU A 73 2.36 -0.14 -15.41
C LEU A 73 2.11 0.84 -16.56
N TRP A 74 1.91 2.12 -16.28
CA TRP A 74 1.76 3.11 -17.34
C TRP A 74 3.02 3.24 -18.22
N MET A 75 4.21 3.09 -17.62
CA MET A 75 5.47 3.11 -18.35
C MET A 75 5.61 1.98 -19.38
N THR A 76 4.95 0.83 -19.19
CA THR A 76 5.04 -0.28 -20.16
C THR A 76 4.34 0.01 -21.48
N ASP A 77 3.43 0.98 -21.50
CA ASP A 77 2.69 1.40 -22.70
C ASP A 77 3.40 2.54 -23.46
N LEU A 78 4.52 3.05 -22.94
CA LEU A 78 5.25 4.15 -23.56
C LEU A 78 6.07 3.68 -24.76
N THR A 79 5.82 4.30 -25.91
CA THR A 79 6.66 4.12 -27.09
C THR A 79 7.89 5.02 -27.05
N TYR A 80 8.90 4.70 -27.86
CA TYR A 80 10.13 5.50 -27.99
C TYR A 80 9.88 6.99 -28.32
N TYR A 81 8.78 7.29 -29.01
CA TYR A 81 8.41 8.65 -29.40
C TYR A 81 7.68 9.43 -28.30
N SER A 82 7.35 8.78 -27.18
CA SER A 82 6.70 9.47 -26.07
C SER A 82 7.65 10.48 -25.43
N PRO A 83 7.20 11.72 -25.13
CA PRO A 83 8.01 12.68 -24.37
C PRO A 83 8.36 12.16 -22.96
N TYR A 84 7.64 11.16 -22.45
CA TYR A 84 7.86 10.57 -21.14
C TYR A 84 8.77 9.34 -21.15
N TYR A 85 9.20 8.87 -22.33
CA TYR A 85 9.98 7.63 -22.49
C TYR A 85 11.24 7.60 -21.61
N ARG A 86 11.88 8.76 -21.39
CA ARG A 86 13.06 8.88 -20.51
C ARG A 86 12.75 9.40 -19.11
N SER A 87 11.84 10.37 -19.00
CA SER A 87 11.57 11.06 -17.74
C SER A 87 10.77 10.20 -16.75
N ALA A 88 9.83 9.36 -17.22
CA ALA A 88 9.08 8.47 -16.34
C ALA A 88 9.97 7.42 -15.66
N PRO A 89 10.84 6.67 -16.38
CA PRO A 89 11.83 5.81 -15.73
C PRO A 89 12.78 6.54 -14.79
N PHE A 90 13.17 7.78 -15.10
CA PHE A 90 14.03 8.58 -14.20
C PHE A 90 13.36 8.80 -12.83
N TRP A 91 12.10 9.24 -12.82
CA TRP A 91 11.35 9.44 -11.58
C TRP A 91 11.05 8.13 -10.87
N HIS A 92 10.64 7.10 -11.61
CA HIS A 92 10.35 5.77 -11.06
C HIS A 92 11.56 5.19 -10.33
N LYS A 93 12.74 5.21 -10.95
CA LYS A 93 13.99 4.72 -10.35
C LYS A 93 14.39 5.54 -9.11
N SER A 94 14.29 6.86 -9.19
CA SER A 94 14.67 7.74 -8.08
C SER A 94 13.77 7.52 -6.84
N ILE A 95 12.45 7.49 -7.05
CA ILE A 95 11.47 7.23 -5.98
C ILE A 95 11.61 5.78 -5.47
N GLY A 96 11.88 4.82 -6.37
CA GLY A 96 12.13 3.42 -6.01
C GLY A 96 13.35 3.27 -5.09
N VAL A 97 14.45 3.97 -5.37
CA VAL A 97 15.62 3.98 -4.49
C VAL A 97 15.30 4.64 -3.13
N SER A 98 14.54 5.74 -3.11
CA SER A 98 14.09 6.34 -1.86
C SER A 98 13.19 5.42 -1.04
N LEU A 99 12.35 4.62 -1.68
CA LEU A 99 11.51 3.63 -1.00
C LEU A 99 12.36 2.62 -0.22
N VAL A 100 13.54 2.24 -0.73
CA VAL A 100 14.47 1.36 -0.01
C VAL A 100 14.88 1.97 1.32
N LEU A 101 15.27 3.25 1.33
CA LEU A 101 15.65 3.95 2.55
C LEU A 101 14.49 3.98 3.55
N VAL A 102 13.28 4.34 3.10
CA VAL A 102 12.09 4.37 3.97
C VAL A 102 11.77 2.97 4.51
N LEU A 103 11.89 1.92 3.68
CA LEU A 103 11.65 0.54 4.08
C LEU A 103 12.65 0.08 5.15
N LEU A 104 13.94 0.40 4.99
CA LEU A 104 14.98 0.11 5.98
C LEU A 104 14.72 0.84 7.29
N LEU A 105 14.43 2.14 7.24
CA LEU A 105 14.08 2.92 8.43
C LEU A 105 12.84 2.35 9.13
N ARG A 106 11.82 1.93 8.38
CA ARG A 106 10.64 1.27 8.92
C ARG A 106 10.96 -0.05 9.60
N LEU A 107 11.85 -0.87 9.03
CA LEU A 107 12.28 -2.14 9.61
C LEU A 107 13.09 -1.93 10.90
N ILE A 108 14.04 -0.99 10.88
CA ILE A 108 14.82 -0.59 12.06
C ILE A 108 13.85 -0.10 13.16
N TRP A 109 12.91 0.80 12.81
CA TRP A 109 11.92 1.29 13.76
C TRP A 109 11.09 0.14 14.36
N ARG A 110 10.65 -0.81 13.53
CA ARG A 110 9.89 -1.98 13.98
C ARG A 110 10.70 -2.91 14.90
N TRP A 111 12.03 -2.92 14.81
CA TRP A 111 12.91 -3.69 15.69
C TRP A 111 13.23 -2.97 16.98
N CYS A 112 13.46 -1.66 16.94
CA CYS A 112 13.83 -0.85 18.11
C CYS A 112 12.63 -0.40 18.96
N ASN A 113 11.40 -0.67 18.53
CA ASN A 113 10.18 -0.17 19.17
C ASN A 113 9.25 -1.33 19.55
N PRO A 114 8.53 -1.27 20.69
CA PRO A 114 7.62 -2.32 21.09
C PRO A 114 6.58 -2.57 20.00
N ARG A 115 6.22 -3.85 19.82
CA ARG A 115 5.18 -4.25 18.88
C ARG A 115 3.85 -4.25 19.64
N PRO A 116 2.86 -3.46 19.21
CA PRO A 116 1.55 -3.51 19.82
C PRO A 116 0.96 -4.92 19.75
N ALA A 117 0.34 -5.38 20.82
CA ALA A 117 -0.24 -6.71 20.90
C ALA A 117 -1.35 -6.91 19.85
N HIS A 118 -1.55 -8.16 19.42
CA HIS A 118 -2.70 -8.53 18.59
C HIS A 118 -3.99 -8.26 19.37
N ILE A 119 -5.07 -7.93 18.66
CA ILE A 119 -6.39 -7.78 19.28
C ILE A 119 -6.81 -9.15 19.82
N ALA A 120 -7.26 -9.19 21.08
CA ALA A 120 -7.56 -10.45 21.77
C ALA A 120 -8.62 -11.29 21.04
N ALA A 121 -9.62 -10.62 20.45
CA ALA A 121 -10.71 -11.23 19.70
C ALA A 121 -10.28 -11.96 18.39
N HIS A 122 -9.07 -11.71 17.88
CA HIS A 122 -8.59 -12.36 16.66
C HIS A 122 -8.34 -13.84 16.87
N LYS A 123 -8.84 -14.66 15.94
CA LYS A 123 -8.62 -16.12 15.93
C LYS A 123 -7.15 -16.44 15.66
N GLY A 124 -6.68 -17.59 16.13
CA GLY A 124 -5.27 -17.99 15.97
C GLY A 124 -4.81 -18.07 14.50
N TRP A 125 -5.72 -18.46 13.58
CA TRP A 125 -5.42 -18.49 12.14
C TRP A 125 -5.35 -17.09 11.52
N GLU A 126 -6.17 -16.14 11.98
CA GLU A 126 -6.14 -14.74 11.50
C GLU A 126 -4.79 -14.10 11.85
N LYS A 127 -4.30 -14.33 13.08
CA LYS A 127 -2.98 -13.85 13.54
C LYS A 127 -1.85 -14.42 12.69
N ARG A 128 -1.89 -15.73 12.38
CA ARG A 128 -0.88 -16.39 11.54
C ARG A 128 -0.91 -15.89 10.10
N LEU A 129 -2.10 -15.78 9.50
CA LEU A 129 -2.27 -15.29 8.14
C LEU A 129 -1.81 -13.83 8.01
N ALA A 130 -2.18 -12.98 8.97
CA ALA A 130 -1.71 -11.60 9.02
C ALA A 130 -0.17 -11.55 9.10
N GLY A 131 0.45 -12.37 9.95
CA GLY A 131 1.90 -12.49 10.03
C GLY A 131 2.56 -12.90 8.71
N LEU A 132 1.98 -13.91 8.04
CA LEU A 132 2.46 -14.42 6.75
C LEU A 132 2.33 -13.37 5.64
N VAL A 133 1.18 -12.70 5.51
CA VAL A 133 0.97 -11.64 4.51
C VAL A 133 1.97 -10.50 4.72
N HIS A 134 2.18 -10.05 5.95
CA HIS A 134 3.19 -9.03 6.24
C HIS A 134 4.60 -9.50 5.88
N GLY A 135 4.97 -10.73 6.26
CA GLY A 135 6.28 -11.32 5.95
C GLY A 135 6.52 -11.39 4.44
N LEU A 136 5.53 -11.87 3.69
CA LEU A 136 5.57 -11.94 2.23
C LEU A 136 5.68 -10.55 1.60
N LEU A 137 4.91 -9.56 2.04
CA LEU A 137 5.01 -8.19 1.53
C LEU A 137 6.42 -7.62 1.73
N TYR A 138 7.05 -7.83 2.90
CA TYR A 138 8.43 -7.39 3.11
C TYR A 138 9.41 -8.09 2.16
N LEU A 139 9.30 -9.41 2.02
CA LEU A 139 10.16 -10.18 1.12
C LEU A 139 10.01 -9.70 -0.33
N LEU A 140 8.77 -9.60 -0.81
CA LEU A 140 8.47 -9.16 -2.16
C LEU A 140 8.98 -7.74 -2.44
N LEU A 141 8.84 -6.82 -1.48
CA LEU A 141 9.37 -5.45 -1.61
C LEU A 141 10.90 -5.41 -1.70
N VAL A 142 11.60 -6.33 -1.05
CA VAL A 142 13.06 -6.44 -1.20
C VAL A 142 13.42 -6.98 -2.58
N VAL A 143 12.77 -8.06 -3.02
CA VAL A 143 13.08 -8.70 -4.30
C VAL A 143 12.70 -7.80 -5.49
N ILE A 144 11.61 -7.04 -5.42
CA ILE A 144 11.20 -6.13 -6.50
C ILE A 144 12.20 -4.98 -6.67
N VAL A 145 12.76 -4.45 -5.58
CA VAL A 145 13.82 -3.43 -5.64
C VAL A 145 15.07 -4.00 -6.28
N ILE A 146 15.49 -5.21 -5.89
CA ILE A 146 16.68 -5.87 -6.45
C ILE A 146 16.51 -6.09 -7.96
N SER A 147 15.35 -6.62 -8.39
CA SER A 147 15.06 -6.78 -9.81
C SER A 147 15.03 -5.44 -10.55
N GLY A 148 14.45 -4.39 -9.98
CA GLY A 148 14.44 -3.04 -10.58
C GLY A 148 15.84 -2.44 -10.77
N TYR A 149 16.71 -2.66 -9.79
CA TYR A 149 18.12 -2.33 -9.88
C TYR A 149 18.80 -3.06 -11.05
N LEU A 150 18.61 -4.39 -11.16
CA LEU A 150 19.21 -5.20 -12.21
C LEU A 150 18.73 -4.83 -13.62
N ILE A 151 17.48 -4.40 -13.79
CA ILE A 151 16.99 -3.85 -15.08
C ILE A 151 17.83 -2.64 -15.46
N SER A 152 18.01 -1.71 -14.52
CA SER A 152 18.59 -0.40 -14.78
C SER A 152 20.09 -0.44 -14.99
N THR A 153 20.79 -1.40 -14.38
CA THR A 153 22.25 -1.51 -14.44
C THR A 153 22.75 -2.50 -15.48
N ALA A 154 21.86 -3.13 -16.27
CA ALA A 154 22.22 -4.17 -17.24
C ALA A 154 23.35 -3.77 -18.19
N ASN A 155 23.34 -2.51 -18.66
CA ASN A 155 24.33 -1.96 -19.59
C ASN A 155 25.56 -1.32 -18.89
N GLY A 156 25.78 -1.60 -17.60
CA GLY A 156 26.89 -1.02 -16.83
C GLY A 156 26.70 0.45 -16.44
N GLN A 157 25.53 1.02 -16.71
CA GLN A 157 25.20 2.40 -16.36
C GLN A 157 24.62 2.49 -14.95
N GLY A 158 25.08 3.48 -14.18
CA GLY A 158 24.54 3.76 -12.86
C GLY A 158 23.11 4.32 -12.91
N ILE A 159 22.48 4.37 -11.76
CA ILE A 159 21.14 4.97 -11.59
C ILE A 159 21.31 6.35 -11.00
N ASP A 160 21.01 7.39 -11.77
CA ASP A 160 20.92 8.76 -11.26
C ASP A 160 19.66 8.92 -10.40
N VAL A 161 19.84 9.36 -9.16
CA VAL A 161 18.77 9.53 -8.18
C VAL A 161 18.51 11.02 -7.98
N PHE A 162 17.42 11.52 -8.58
CA PHE A 162 17.02 12.93 -8.61
C PHE A 162 18.09 13.93 -9.12
N GLY A 163 19.19 13.43 -9.70
CA GLY A 163 20.38 14.23 -10.03
C GLY A 163 21.26 14.59 -8.83
N TRP A 164 21.00 14.04 -7.63
CA TRP A 164 21.79 14.30 -6.43
C TRP A 164 23.04 13.42 -6.33
N PHE A 165 22.91 12.15 -6.72
CA PHE A 165 24.00 11.19 -6.75
C PHE A 165 23.67 10.06 -7.73
N THR A 166 24.69 9.28 -8.09
CA THR A 166 24.56 8.13 -8.97
C THR A 166 24.84 6.86 -8.18
N LEU A 167 23.89 5.93 -8.15
CA LEU A 167 24.08 4.60 -7.61
C LEU A 167 24.85 3.75 -8.62
N PRO A 168 26.05 3.23 -8.30
CA PRO A 168 26.89 2.53 -9.27
C PRO A 168 26.27 1.20 -9.73
N ALA A 169 26.61 0.79 -10.96
CA ALA A 169 26.26 -0.51 -11.52
C ALA A 169 27.21 -1.62 -11.03
N LEU A 170 26.98 -2.10 -9.81
CA LEU A 170 27.75 -3.18 -9.18
C LEU A 170 27.54 -4.53 -9.86
N VAL A 171 26.36 -4.75 -10.44
CA VAL A 171 26.02 -5.96 -11.21
C VAL A 171 25.52 -5.55 -12.60
N SER A 172 26.23 -5.98 -13.64
CA SER A 172 25.94 -5.66 -15.03
C SER A 172 26.51 -6.73 -15.97
N GLY A 173 26.10 -6.69 -17.26
CA GLY A 173 26.66 -7.55 -18.30
C GLY A 173 26.28 -9.03 -18.21
N LEU A 174 25.31 -9.40 -17.37
CA LEU A 174 24.81 -10.77 -17.33
C LEU A 174 23.95 -11.09 -18.58
N PRO A 175 23.90 -12.34 -19.05
CA PRO A 175 23.07 -12.72 -20.19
C PRO A 175 21.59 -12.39 -19.96
N GLU A 176 20.99 -11.65 -20.90
CA GLU A 176 19.57 -11.24 -20.87
C GLU A 176 19.14 -10.56 -19.55
N GLN A 177 20.08 -9.86 -18.88
CA GLN A 177 19.84 -9.31 -17.54
C GLN A 177 18.60 -8.43 -17.49
N ALA A 178 18.48 -7.48 -18.41
CA ALA A 178 17.36 -6.54 -18.45
C ALA A 178 16.02 -7.25 -18.66
N ASP A 179 15.95 -8.20 -19.59
CA ASP A 179 14.71 -8.90 -19.94
C ASP A 179 14.25 -9.81 -18.81
N ARG A 180 15.17 -10.61 -18.24
CA ARG A 180 14.85 -11.51 -17.12
C ARG A 180 14.48 -10.74 -15.86
N ALA A 181 15.24 -9.71 -15.51
CA ALA A 181 14.93 -8.87 -14.37
C ALA A 181 13.62 -8.10 -14.59
N GLY A 182 13.33 -7.65 -15.81
CA GLY A 182 12.09 -7.00 -16.22
C GLY A 182 10.87 -7.89 -16.04
N PHE A 183 10.95 -9.13 -16.52
CA PHE A 183 9.91 -10.14 -16.34
C PHE A 183 9.62 -10.39 -14.85
N VAL A 184 10.67 -10.62 -14.07
CA VAL A 184 10.54 -10.85 -12.62
C VAL A 184 9.94 -9.62 -11.93
N HIS A 185 10.45 -8.43 -12.23
CA HIS A 185 9.98 -7.17 -11.63
C HIS A 185 8.50 -6.92 -11.91
N TYR A 186 8.04 -7.14 -13.15
CA TYR A 186 6.64 -6.99 -13.53
C TYR A 186 5.73 -7.91 -12.71
N TRP A 187 6.03 -9.21 -12.66
CA TRP A 187 5.21 -10.16 -11.91
C TRP A 187 5.27 -9.94 -10.40
N LEU A 188 6.41 -9.48 -9.87
CA LEU A 188 6.50 -9.04 -8.49
C LEU A 188 5.63 -7.81 -8.23
N ALA A 189 5.59 -6.83 -9.14
CA ALA A 189 4.75 -5.64 -9.00
C ALA A 189 3.27 -6.02 -8.92
N ILE A 190 2.81 -6.88 -9.83
CA ILE A 190 1.43 -7.40 -9.81
C ILE A 190 1.15 -8.17 -8.51
N THR A 191 2.06 -9.05 -8.09
CA THR A 191 1.90 -9.84 -6.87
C THR A 191 1.82 -8.96 -5.62
N VAL A 192 2.69 -7.96 -5.52
CA VAL A 192 2.68 -6.98 -4.41
C VAL A 192 1.36 -6.21 -4.40
N LEU A 193 0.86 -5.76 -5.55
CA LEU A 193 -0.38 -5.00 -5.64
C LEU A 193 -1.59 -5.84 -5.21
N VAL A 194 -1.68 -7.09 -5.68
CA VAL A 194 -2.75 -8.03 -5.28
C VAL A 194 -2.67 -8.31 -3.77
N LEU A 195 -1.49 -8.62 -3.25
CA LEU A 195 -1.31 -8.95 -1.85
C LEU A 195 -1.57 -7.74 -0.94
N ALA A 196 -1.19 -6.52 -1.37
CA ALA A 196 -1.53 -5.27 -0.70
C ALA A 196 -3.05 -5.03 -0.71
N GLY A 197 -3.73 -5.34 -1.81
CA GLY A 197 -5.18 -5.32 -1.90
C GLY A 197 -5.85 -6.27 -0.91
N ILE A 198 -5.40 -7.53 -0.85
CA ILE A 198 -5.88 -8.52 0.14
C ILE A 198 -5.63 -8.03 1.57
N HIS A 199 -4.45 -7.47 1.84
CA HIS A 199 -4.10 -6.88 3.13
C HIS A 199 -5.06 -5.75 3.52
N ALA A 200 -5.31 -4.80 2.62
CA ALA A 200 -6.24 -3.69 2.83
C ALA A 200 -7.67 -4.19 3.04
N LEU A 201 -8.14 -5.14 2.22
CA LEU A 201 -9.47 -5.76 2.36
C LEU A 201 -9.62 -6.47 3.72
N GLY A 202 -8.57 -7.14 4.21
CA GLY A 202 -8.56 -7.72 5.55
C GLY A 202 -8.75 -6.66 6.64
N ALA A 203 -8.04 -5.54 6.55
CA ALA A 203 -8.20 -4.43 7.49
C ALA A 203 -9.61 -3.80 7.42
N LEU A 204 -10.18 -3.66 6.22
CA LEU A 204 -11.54 -3.15 6.03
C LEU A 204 -12.60 -4.13 6.55
N LYS A 205 -12.44 -5.44 6.32
CA LYS A 205 -13.29 -6.49 6.90
C LYS A 205 -13.30 -6.41 8.42
N HIS A 206 -12.12 -6.33 9.03
CA HIS A 206 -11.99 -6.19 10.48
C HIS A 206 -12.65 -4.90 10.99
N HIS A 207 -12.55 -3.81 10.24
CA HIS A 207 -13.13 -2.53 10.62
C HIS A 207 -14.66 -2.48 10.49
N PHE A 208 -15.22 -2.94 9.37
CA PHE A 208 -16.64 -2.75 9.07
C PHE A 208 -17.51 -3.95 9.49
N ILE A 209 -16.99 -5.17 9.40
CA ILE A 209 -17.72 -6.40 9.72
C ILE A 209 -17.47 -6.80 11.17
N ASP A 210 -16.20 -6.97 11.56
CA ASP A 210 -15.88 -7.36 12.94
C ASP A 210 -15.95 -6.19 13.92
N ARG A 211 -16.05 -4.95 13.40
CA ARG A 211 -16.11 -3.69 14.16
C ARG A 211 -14.96 -3.52 15.16
N ASP A 212 -13.78 -3.98 14.79
CA ASP A 212 -12.59 -3.89 15.61
C ASP A 212 -11.72 -2.66 15.31
N ASN A 213 -10.65 -2.54 16.09
CA ASN A 213 -9.75 -1.40 16.06
C ASN A 213 -8.52 -1.58 15.14
N THR A 214 -8.48 -2.62 14.30
CA THR A 214 -7.33 -2.95 13.45
C THR A 214 -6.93 -1.77 12.55
N LEU A 215 -7.89 -1.22 11.79
CA LEU A 215 -7.64 -0.07 10.93
C LEU A 215 -7.42 1.22 11.74
N ARG A 216 -8.23 1.45 12.78
CA ARG A 216 -8.14 2.65 13.64
C ARG A 216 -6.76 2.82 14.29
N ARG A 217 -6.14 1.72 14.72
CA ARG A 217 -4.76 1.71 15.28
C ARG A 217 -3.72 2.15 14.27
N MET A 218 -3.94 1.95 12.97
CA MET A 218 -3.07 2.42 11.89
C MET A 218 -3.45 3.81 11.35
N LEU A 219 -4.58 4.38 11.76
CA LEU A 219 -4.95 5.77 11.47
C LEU A 219 -4.57 6.75 12.59
N GLY A 220 -4.05 6.25 13.71
CA GLY A 220 -3.70 7.08 14.87
C GLY A 220 -4.93 7.58 15.64
N LEU A 221 -6.11 7.03 15.39
CA LEU A 221 -7.34 7.38 16.10
C LEU A 221 -7.29 6.73 17.50
N ARG A 222 -7.24 7.56 18.55
CA ARG A 222 -7.18 7.10 19.94
C ARG A 222 -8.45 6.31 20.27
N LEU A 223 -8.27 5.11 20.83
CA LEU A 223 -9.37 4.33 21.36
C LEU A 223 -9.82 5.00 22.66
N HIS A 224 -11.05 5.49 22.70
CA HIS A 224 -11.66 5.79 23.99
C HIS A 224 -11.87 4.44 24.68
N SER A 225 -11.14 4.18 25.76
CA SER A 225 -11.50 3.10 26.67
C SER A 225 -12.82 3.51 27.29
N SER A 226 -13.92 2.94 26.82
CA SER A 226 -15.18 2.93 27.55
C SER A 226 -15.01 1.98 28.75
N GLU A 227 -14.19 2.39 29.71
CA GLU A 227 -14.16 1.87 31.08
C GLU A 227 -14.55 3.03 32.00
N GLU A 228 -15.82 3.44 31.91
CA GLU A 228 -16.54 4.13 32.97
C GLU A 228 -18.02 3.93 32.67
N HIS A 229 -18.58 2.85 33.21
CA HIS A 229 -19.93 2.76 33.77
C HIS A 229 -20.08 1.44 34.54
#